data_AF-A0A7S1H8A3-F1
#
_entry.id   AF-A0A7S1H8A3-F1
#
_cell.length_a   1.000
_cell.length_b   1.000
_cell.length_c   1.000
_cell.angle_alpha   90.00
_cell.angle_beta   90.00
_cell.angle_gamma   90.00
#
_symmetry.space_group_name_H-M   'P 1'
#
loop_
_entity.id
_entity.type
_entity.pdbx_description
1 polymer ?
#
loop_
_entity_poly.entity_id
_entity_poly.type
_entity_poly.pdbx_seq_one_letter_code
_entity_poly.pdbx_strand_id
1 'polypeptide(L)'
;KERAKREAEEEGNRRADERAAERIAENERMRRMNNSSIILQGLNPQLDAIKKAAESGPRQLIQHIFRVHPPKKEEECPKDFGDAVMKKTILKCIRTYHQDKNPVDAHGLEWHLLCREITKQLNQKLELYK
;
A
#
# COMPACT_ATOMS: atom_id res chain seq x y z
N LYS A 1 -11.43 -40.74 -33.68
CA LYS A 1 -12.30 -39.58 -33.99
C LYS A 1 -12.90 -38.94 -32.72
N GLU A 2 -13.38 -39.71 -31.74
CA GLU A 2 -13.93 -39.15 -30.49
C GLU A 2 -12.90 -38.49 -29.54
N ARG A 3 -11.67 -39.04 -29.41
CA ARG A 3 -10.62 -38.41 -28.59
C ARG A 3 -10.23 -37.02 -29.09
N ALA A 4 -9.97 -36.89 -30.39
CA ALA A 4 -9.67 -35.60 -31.02
C ALA A 4 -10.79 -34.56 -30.84
N LYS A 5 -12.05 -34.99 -30.78
CA LYS A 5 -13.19 -34.10 -30.52
C LYS A 5 -13.24 -33.64 -29.05
N ARG A 6 -12.96 -34.55 -28.10
CA ARG A 6 -12.87 -34.20 -26.67
C ARG A 6 -11.67 -33.30 -26.37
N GLU A 7 -10.52 -33.55 -26.97
CA GLU A 7 -9.32 -32.72 -26.80
C GLU A 7 -9.54 -31.29 -27.34
N ALA A 8 -10.19 -31.16 -28.50
CA ALA A 8 -10.55 -29.86 -29.06
C ALA A 8 -11.57 -29.10 -28.19
N GLU A 9 -12.52 -29.81 -27.57
CA GLU A 9 -13.54 -29.22 -26.68
C GLU A 9 -12.92 -28.75 -25.35
N GLU A 10 -12.03 -29.56 -24.77
CA GLU A 10 -11.35 -29.25 -23.51
C GLU A 10 -10.36 -28.09 -23.66
N GLU A 11 -9.66 -27.99 -24.79
CA GLU A 11 -8.80 -26.86 -25.10
C GLU A 11 -9.61 -25.58 -25.42
N GLY A 12 -10.77 -25.72 -26.06
CA GLY A 12 -11.72 -24.62 -26.23
C GLY A 12 -12.20 -24.06 -24.89
N ASN A 13 -12.51 -24.94 -23.93
CA ASN A 13 -12.97 -24.56 -22.60
C ASN A 13 -11.86 -23.90 -21.77
N ARG A 14 -10.62 -24.41 -21.82
CA ARG A 14 -9.45 -23.78 -21.18
C ARG A 14 -9.17 -22.38 -21.71
N ARG A 15 -9.22 -22.19 -23.04
CA ARG A 15 -9.06 -20.87 -23.67
C ARG A 15 -10.21 -19.91 -23.34
N ALA A 16 -11.40 -20.42 -23.01
CA ALA A 16 -12.52 -19.59 -22.58
C ALA A 16 -12.37 -19.12 -21.12
N ASP A 17 -11.88 -20.01 -20.25
CA ASP A 17 -11.59 -19.73 -18.84
C ASP A 17 -10.44 -18.72 -18.67
N GLU A 18 -9.35 -18.89 -19.42
CA GLU A 18 -8.20 -17.98 -19.41
C GLU A 18 -8.58 -16.57 -19.86
N ARG A 19 -9.42 -16.47 -20.91
CA ARG A 19 -9.98 -15.18 -21.36
C ARG A 19 -10.96 -14.58 -20.36
N ALA A 20 -11.64 -15.38 -19.55
CA ALA A 20 -12.50 -14.87 -18.48
C ALA A 20 -11.67 -14.33 -17.32
N ALA A 21 -10.62 -15.05 -16.91
CA ALA A 21 -9.68 -14.61 -15.88
C ALA A 21 -8.97 -13.30 -16.26
N GLU A 22 -8.54 -13.16 -17.52
CA GLU A 22 -7.90 -11.94 -18.01
C GLU A 22 -8.85 -10.73 -18.00
N ARG A 23 -10.12 -10.90 -18.42
CA ARG A 23 -11.14 -9.85 -18.35
C ARG A 23 -11.47 -9.43 -16.91
N ILE A 24 -11.50 -10.38 -15.98
CA ILE A 24 -11.72 -10.09 -14.55
C ILE A 24 -10.53 -9.29 -13.99
N ALA A 25 -9.31 -9.73 -14.27
CA ALA A 25 -8.09 -9.05 -13.84
C ALA A 25 -7.96 -7.64 -14.43
N GLU A 26 -8.32 -7.44 -15.71
CA GLU A 26 -8.31 -6.14 -16.36
C GLU A 26 -9.40 -5.20 -15.84
N ASN A 27 -10.62 -5.71 -15.60
CA ASN A 27 -11.70 -4.93 -14.99
C ASN A 27 -11.37 -4.54 -13.54
N GLU A 28 -10.72 -5.42 -12.77
CA GLU A 28 -10.18 -5.08 -11.45
C GLU A 28 -9.06 -4.04 -11.54
N ARG A 29 -8.14 -4.14 -12.49
CA ARG A 29 -7.09 -3.12 -12.70
C ARG A 29 -7.69 -1.76 -13.06
N MET A 30 -8.67 -1.73 -13.97
CA MET A 30 -9.38 -0.51 -14.38
C MET A 30 -10.20 0.08 -13.24
N ARG A 31 -10.92 -0.75 -12.46
CA ARG A 31 -11.60 -0.28 -11.24
C ARG A 31 -10.64 0.27 -10.21
N ARG A 32 -9.48 -0.38 -10.02
CA ARG A 32 -8.41 0.13 -9.14
C ARG A 32 -7.88 1.49 -9.65
N MET A 33 -7.67 1.67 -10.96
CA MET A 33 -7.23 2.96 -11.55
C MET A 33 -8.28 4.08 -11.45
N ASN A 34 -9.54 3.78 -11.75
CA ASN A 34 -10.64 4.76 -11.68
C ASN A 34 -10.97 5.16 -10.24
N ASN A 35 -11.08 4.20 -9.31
CA ASN A 35 -11.28 4.52 -7.90
C ASN A 35 -10.09 5.26 -7.31
N SER A 36 -8.86 4.92 -7.73
CA SER A 36 -7.67 5.64 -7.28
C SER A 36 -7.76 7.12 -7.61
N SER A 37 -8.25 7.53 -8.78
CA SER A 37 -8.25 8.96 -9.14
C SER A 37 -9.18 9.82 -8.27
N ILE A 38 -10.39 9.34 -7.95
CA ILE A 38 -11.34 10.07 -7.10
C ILE A 38 -10.88 10.02 -5.63
N ILE A 39 -10.42 8.86 -5.18
CA ILE A 39 -9.89 8.67 -3.83
C ILE A 39 -8.61 9.51 -3.63
N LEU A 40 -7.72 9.57 -4.62
CA LEU A 40 -6.51 10.38 -4.59
C LEU A 40 -6.82 11.88 -4.49
N GLN A 41 -7.91 12.36 -5.09
CA GLN A 41 -8.31 13.76 -4.92
C GLN A 41 -8.72 14.08 -3.48
N GLY A 42 -9.43 13.16 -2.80
CA GLY A 42 -9.77 13.29 -1.38
C GLY A 42 -8.58 13.07 -0.44
N LEU A 43 -7.62 12.23 -0.83
CA LEU A 43 -6.41 11.94 -0.06
C LEU A 43 -5.30 12.97 -0.27
N ASN A 44 -5.34 13.75 -1.35
CA ASN A 44 -4.34 14.76 -1.69
C ASN A 44 -3.96 15.68 -0.51
N PRO A 45 -4.91 16.24 0.28
CA PRO A 45 -4.56 17.03 1.46
C PRO A 45 -3.86 16.21 2.55
N GLN A 46 -4.22 14.93 2.72
CA GLN A 46 -3.57 14.04 3.70
C GLN A 46 -2.15 13.69 3.24
N LEU A 47 -1.97 13.40 1.95
CA LEU A 47 -0.67 13.13 1.34
C LEU A 47 0.26 14.36 1.40
N ASP A 48 -0.29 15.55 1.17
CA ASP A 48 0.43 16.82 1.31
C ASP A 48 0.86 17.05 2.78
N ALA A 49 -0.01 16.79 3.74
CA ALA A 49 0.31 16.88 5.16
C ALA A 49 1.43 15.91 5.57
N ILE A 50 1.39 14.66 5.08
CA ILE A 50 2.45 13.68 5.31
C ILE A 50 3.78 14.15 4.71
N LYS A 51 3.76 14.70 3.49
CA LYS A 51 4.96 15.27 2.86
C LYS A 51 5.53 16.44 3.66
N LYS A 52 4.69 17.41 4.07
CA LYS A 52 5.12 18.54 4.90
C LYS A 52 5.71 18.09 6.24
N ALA A 53 5.10 17.07 6.87
CA ALA A 53 5.64 16.48 8.09
C ALA A 53 6.99 15.80 7.83
N ALA A 54 7.16 15.15 6.67
CA ALA A 54 8.44 14.59 6.24
C ALA A 54 9.50 15.67 6.02
N GLU A 55 9.18 16.79 5.37
CA GLU A 55 10.11 17.90 5.17
C GLU A 55 10.65 18.44 6.50
N SER A 56 9.80 18.50 7.52
CA SER A 56 10.19 19.00 8.85
C SER A 56 11.21 18.07 9.55
N GLY A 57 11.09 16.75 9.37
CA GLY A 57 12.08 15.78 9.83
C GLY A 57 11.51 14.40 10.18
N PRO A 58 12.36 13.39 10.41
CA PRO A 58 11.92 12.02 10.69
C PRO A 58 11.05 11.91 11.95
N ARG A 59 11.38 12.68 13.00
CA ARG A 59 10.58 12.72 14.23
C ARG A 59 9.17 13.28 13.99
N GLN A 60 9.07 14.42 13.31
CA GLN A 60 7.77 15.05 13.04
C GLN A 60 6.92 14.19 12.10
N LEU A 61 7.54 13.54 11.12
CA LEU A 61 6.85 12.56 10.28
C LEU A 61 6.23 11.44 11.12
N ILE A 62 7.01 10.81 11.99
CA ILE A 62 6.53 9.69 12.83
C ILE A 62 5.41 10.15 13.78
N GLN A 63 5.56 11.31 14.42
CA GLN A 63 4.50 11.84 15.29
C GLN A 63 3.23 12.17 14.51
N HIS A 64 3.36 12.74 13.30
CA HIS A 64 2.23 13.07 12.46
C HIS A 64 1.48 11.81 12.02
N ILE A 65 2.18 10.80 11.49
CA ILE A 65 1.51 9.57 11.02
C ILE A 65 0.81 8.86 12.17
N PHE A 66 1.40 8.71 13.35
CA PHE A 66 0.73 8.04 14.47
C PHE A 66 -0.46 8.83 15.03
N ARG A 67 -0.46 10.16 14.91
CA ARG A 67 -1.56 11.02 15.37
C ARG A 67 -2.72 11.07 14.39
N VAL A 68 -2.42 11.22 13.10
CA VAL A 68 -3.43 11.46 12.05
C VAL A 68 -3.86 10.16 11.38
N HIS A 69 -2.94 9.21 11.25
CA HIS A 69 -3.13 7.91 10.61
C HIS A 69 -2.66 6.78 11.53
N PRO A 70 -3.29 6.60 12.71
CA PRO A 70 -2.83 5.62 13.69
C PRO A 70 -2.79 4.21 13.07
N PRO A 71 -1.79 3.40 13.42
CA PRO A 71 -1.69 2.05 12.89
C PRO A 71 -2.91 1.24 13.31
N LYS A 72 -3.40 0.39 12.40
CA LYS A 72 -4.59 -0.46 12.65
C LYS A 72 -4.33 -1.56 13.68
N LYS A 73 -3.07 -1.90 13.89
CA LYS A 73 -2.61 -2.69 15.03
C LYS A 73 -2.26 -1.71 16.13
N GLU A 74 -2.66 -2.00 17.36
CA GLU A 74 -2.43 -1.18 18.56
C GLU A 74 -0.92 -1.02 18.85
N GLU A 75 -0.23 -0.25 18.01
CA GLU A 75 1.15 0.15 18.19
C GLU A 75 1.17 1.59 18.69
N GLU A 76 1.79 1.79 19.85
CA GLU A 76 2.00 3.12 20.39
C GLU A 76 3.03 3.91 19.57
N CYS A 77 2.81 5.23 19.50
CA CYS A 77 3.80 6.14 18.96
C CYS A 77 5.11 5.98 19.75
N PRO A 78 6.25 5.79 19.07
CA PRO A 78 7.54 5.75 19.74
C PRO A 78 7.76 7.07 20.50
N LYS A 79 8.21 6.95 21.75
CA LYS A 79 8.49 8.09 22.64
C LYS A 79 9.96 8.50 22.62
N ASP A 80 10.83 7.57 22.23
CA ASP A 80 12.28 7.80 22.11
C ASP A 80 12.68 8.06 20.65
N PHE A 81 13.36 9.18 20.44
CA PHE A 81 13.82 9.66 19.14
C PHE A 81 15.33 9.94 19.13
N GLY A 82 16.10 9.29 20.02
CA GLY A 82 17.55 9.40 20.00
C GLY A 82 18.12 8.92 18.67
N ASP A 83 19.20 9.55 18.19
CA ASP A 83 19.78 9.27 16.87
C ASP A 83 20.15 7.76 16.70
N ALA A 84 20.71 7.17 17.75
CA ALA A 84 21.05 5.75 17.82
C ALA A 84 19.85 4.80 17.70
N VAL A 85 18.65 5.25 18.07
CA VAL A 85 17.41 4.45 17.99
C VAL A 85 16.52 4.86 16.81
N MET A 86 16.72 6.05 16.24
CA MET A 86 15.88 6.60 15.17
C MET A 86 15.84 5.67 13.95
N LYS A 87 16.99 5.12 13.53
CA LYS A 87 17.07 4.14 12.45
C LYS A 87 16.18 2.92 12.72
N LYS A 88 16.24 2.37 13.94
CA LYS A 88 15.39 1.22 14.35
C LYS A 88 13.92 1.60 14.41
N THR A 89 13.60 2.80 14.91
CA THR A 89 12.25 3.32 14.98
C THR A 89 11.63 3.49 13.59
N ILE A 90 12.36 4.06 12.64
CA ILE A 90 11.92 4.21 11.24
C ILE A 90 11.66 2.83 10.63
N LEU A 91 12.57 1.87 10.78
CA LEU A 91 12.39 0.49 10.30
C LEU A 91 11.15 -0.18 10.89
N LYS A 92 10.90 0.02 12.19
CA LYS A 92 9.69 -0.48 12.86
C LYS A 92 8.43 0.13 12.22
N CYS A 93 8.40 1.45 12.07
CA CYS A 93 7.28 2.15 11.43
C CYS A 93 7.04 1.66 9.99
N ILE A 94 8.10 1.48 9.20
CA ILE A 94 8.01 0.93 7.83
C ILE A 94 7.31 -0.43 7.86
N ARG A 95 7.71 -1.32 8.79
CA ARG A 95 7.08 -2.65 8.90
C ARG A 95 5.61 -2.57 9.30
N THR A 96 5.21 -1.60 10.12
CA THR A 96 3.82 -1.39 10.54
C THR A 96 2.95 -0.89 9.40
N TYR A 97 3.43 0.10 8.65
CA TYR A 97 2.71 0.73 7.53
C TYR A 97 2.97 0.05 6.17
N HIS A 98 3.73 -1.05 6.13
CA HIS A 98 4.00 -1.73 4.87
C HIS A 98 2.71 -2.27 4.24
N GLN A 99 2.57 -2.08 2.93
CA GLN A 99 1.39 -2.48 2.15
C GLN A 99 1.10 -3.99 2.22
N ASP A 100 2.15 -4.82 2.37
CA ASP A 100 2.02 -6.28 2.54
C ASP A 100 1.24 -6.66 3.80
N LYS A 101 1.39 -5.88 4.88
CA LYS A 101 0.65 -6.08 6.13
C LYS A 101 -0.70 -5.36 6.16
N ASN A 102 -0.95 -4.50 5.18
CA ASN A 102 -2.15 -3.68 5.07
C ASN A 102 -2.79 -3.88 3.68
N PRO A 103 -3.32 -5.08 3.39
CA PRO A 103 -3.92 -5.37 2.09
C PRO A 103 -5.20 -4.57 1.89
N VAL A 104 -5.50 -4.25 0.63
CA VAL A 104 -6.70 -3.50 0.22
C VAL A 104 -7.98 -4.18 0.72
N ASP A 105 -8.01 -5.52 0.70
CA ASP A 105 -9.17 -6.33 1.11
C ASP A 105 -9.54 -6.14 2.59
N ALA A 106 -8.54 -5.94 3.47
CA ALA A 106 -8.75 -5.82 4.90
C ALA A 106 -9.02 -4.38 5.39
N HIS A 107 -8.46 -3.37 4.71
CA HIS A 107 -8.46 -1.98 5.21
C HIS A 107 -8.92 -0.94 4.18
N GLY A 108 -9.28 -1.37 2.98
CA GLY A 108 -9.70 -0.49 1.90
C GLY A 108 -8.53 0.09 1.11
N LEU A 109 -8.85 0.57 -0.09
CA LEU A 109 -7.88 1.14 -1.03
C LEU A 109 -7.26 2.43 -0.49
N GLU A 110 -8.04 3.25 0.22
CA GLU A 110 -7.59 4.50 0.81
C GLU A 110 -6.43 4.30 1.79
N TRP A 111 -6.60 3.39 2.74
CA TRP A 111 -5.58 3.07 3.73
C TRP A 111 -4.34 2.47 3.07
N HIS A 112 -4.53 1.59 2.08
CA HIS A 112 -3.42 0.99 1.34
C HIS A 112 -2.56 2.05 0.62
N LEU A 113 -3.20 3.05 -0.01
CA LEU A 113 -2.51 4.15 -0.68
C LEU A 113 -1.78 5.06 0.33
N LEU A 114 -2.39 5.36 1.48
CA LEU A 114 -1.74 6.09 2.57
C LEU A 114 -0.51 5.35 3.09
N CYS A 115 -0.64 4.06 3.39
CA CYS A 115 0.45 3.17 3.81
C CYS A 115 1.63 3.18 2.83
N ARG A 116 1.34 3.17 1.52
CA ARG A 116 2.37 3.25 0.47
C ARG A 116 3.14 4.57 0.53
N GLU A 117 2.45 5.71 0.62
CA GLU A 117 3.10 7.02 0.68
C GLU A 117 3.84 7.24 2.01
N ILE A 118 3.28 6.83 3.14
CA ILE A 118 3.96 6.85 4.46
C ILE A 118 5.26 6.04 4.37
N THR A 119 5.19 4.81 3.87
CA THR A 119 6.35 3.93 3.70
C THR A 119 7.41 4.55 2.80
N LYS A 120 7.01 5.23 1.73
CA LYS A 120 7.93 5.95 0.82
C LYS A 120 8.67 7.07 1.55
N GLN A 121 7.96 7.91 2.30
CA GLN A 121 8.57 9.01 3.06
C GLN A 121 9.51 8.49 4.15
N LEU A 122 9.11 7.43 4.87
CA LEU A 122 9.95 6.80 5.89
C LEU A 122 11.24 6.20 5.28
N ASN A 123 11.16 5.57 4.11
CA ASN A 123 12.35 5.05 3.42
C ASN A 123 13.30 6.18 3.02
N GLN A 124 12.80 7.30 2.48
CA GLN A 124 13.64 8.46 2.17
C GLN A 124 14.36 8.98 3.40
N LYS A 125 13.70 9.03 4.56
CA LYS A 125 14.35 9.43 5.81
C LYS A 125 15.32 8.40 6.34
N LEU A 126 15.08 7.11 6.13
CA LEU A 126 16.01 6.04 6.48
C LEU A 126 17.35 6.19 5.74
N GLU A 127 17.35 6.72 4.51
CA GLU A 127 18.58 6.94 3.74
C GLU A 127 19.52 7.95 4.39
N LEU A 128 19.01 8.87 5.20
CA LEU A 128 19.83 9.81 5.98
C LEU A 128 20.62 9.12 7.11
N TYR A 129 20.25 7.88 7.46
CA TYR A 129 20.86 7.07 8.52
C TYR A 129 21.55 5.81 7.96
N LYS A 130 21.78 5.76 6.64
CA LYS A 130 22.48 4.63 6.01
C LYS A 130 23.96 4.61 6.35
#